data_AF-A0A955DMQ4-F1
#
_entry.id   AF-A0A955DMQ4-F1
#
_cell.length_a   1.000
_cell.length_b   1.000
_cell.length_c   1.000
_cell.angle_alpha   90.00
_cell.angle_beta   90.00
_cell.angle_gamma   90.00
#
_symmetry.space_group_name_H-M   'P 1'
#
loop_
_entity.id
_entity.type
_entity.pdbx_description
1 polymer ?
#
loop_
_entity_poly.entity_id
_entity_poly.type
_entity_poly.pdbx_seq_one_letter_code
_entity_poly.pdbx_strand_id
1 'polypeptide(L)'
;CALARCLLEAGADPNDGQALYNTMFTPGDRCLELLLEFGLGPDAMCNWLIGPPDDLRPNTQRTLEYQLLWAASKHHTARARLLLQHGADASAVMNGKSVWKLARLSGHTAILADLTRHGAREEPLRDTEAFAAACMAGDQAEAARLHHRDPALIERAQVEMPSLLADAAGLDRRDAVRCLVAMGWDINAMTGGNSALHQAAWNGFREMALLLIELGADALRCDRAHDATPADWAAYNGHADVARAIRAHSDDDDAQGSNASN
;
A
#
# COMPACT_ATOMS: atom_id res chain seq x y z
N CYS A 1 6.89 10.62 -22.09
CA CYS A 1 8.09 9.80 -22.38
C CYS A 1 8.94 10.33 -23.53
N ALA A 2 8.38 10.92 -24.59
CA ALA A 2 9.20 11.51 -25.67
C ALA A 2 10.17 12.58 -25.14
N LEU A 3 9.69 13.51 -24.31
CA LEU A 3 10.53 14.54 -23.69
C LEU A 3 11.67 13.94 -22.84
N ALA A 4 11.37 12.98 -21.97
CA ALA A 4 12.38 12.33 -21.13
C ALA A 4 13.48 11.65 -21.96
N ARG A 5 13.10 10.97 -23.05
CA ARG A 5 14.07 10.38 -23.98
C ARG A 5 14.95 11.44 -24.63
N CYS A 6 14.37 12.52 -25.15
CA CYS A 6 15.15 13.59 -25.77
C CYS A 6 16.15 14.23 -24.78
N LEU A 7 15.78 14.35 -23.49
CA LEU A 7 16.69 14.86 -22.46
C LEU A 7 17.87 13.91 -22.22
N LEU A 8 17.61 12.61 -22.14
CA LEU A 8 18.65 11.58 -21.98
C LEU A 8 19.56 11.49 -23.21
N GLU A 9 18.99 11.55 -24.43
CA GLU A 9 19.75 11.64 -25.69
C GLU A 9 20.60 12.92 -25.77
N ALA A 10 20.18 13.99 -25.11
CA ALA A 10 20.93 15.24 -24.98
C ALA A 10 21.96 15.24 -23.82
N GLY A 11 22.12 14.13 -23.10
CA GLY A 11 23.12 13.95 -22.05
C GLY A 11 22.64 14.22 -20.62
N ALA A 12 21.33 14.20 -20.36
CA ALA A 12 20.82 14.17 -18.99
C ALA A 12 21.31 12.90 -18.26
N ASP A 13 21.61 13.02 -16.97
CA ASP A 13 22.10 11.90 -16.15
C ASP A 13 20.94 10.94 -15.82
N PRO A 14 20.98 9.66 -16.24
CA PRO A 14 19.96 8.68 -15.89
C PRO A 14 19.96 8.31 -14.39
N ASN A 15 21.00 8.69 -13.64
CA ASN A 15 21.16 8.42 -12.21
C ASN A 15 20.68 9.59 -11.34
N ASP A 16 19.91 10.54 -11.89
CA ASP A 16 19.48 11.75 -11.20
C ASP A 16 18.58 11.51 -9.96
N GLY A 17 18.20 10.28 -9.63
CA GLY A 17 17.43 9.84 -8.45
C GLY A 17 15.99 10.38 -8.35
N GLN A 18 15.82 11.69 -8.55
CA GLN A 18 14.60 12.46 -8.45
C GLN A 18 13.58 12.09 -9.51
N ALA A 19 14.01 11.75 -10.74
CA ALA A 19 13.08 11.33 -11.80
C ALA A 19 12.31 10.06 -11.40
N LEU A 20 12.99 9.11 -10.77
CA LEU A 20 12.34 7.90 -10.24
C LEU A 20 11.49 8.19 -9.01
N TYR A 21 11.97 9.02 -8.07
CA TYR A 21 11.17 9.43 -6.92
C TYR A 21 9.82 10.02 -7.34
N ASN A 22 9.82 10.97 -8.29
CA ASN A 22 8.59 11.64 -8.73
C ASN A 22 7.60 10.72 -9.44
N THR A 23 8.06 9.60 -10.00
CA THR A 23 7.22 8.68 -10.78
C THR A 23 6.83 7.42 -10.02
N MET A 24 7.41 7.18 -8.83
CA MET A 24 7.23 5.93 -8.10
C MET A 24 5.82 5.71 -7.52
N PHE A 25 5.04 6.78 -7.37
CA PHE A 25 3.72 6.73 -6.74
C PHE A 25 2.66 6.04 -7.59
N THR A 26 2.93 5.83 -8.88
CA THR A 26 2.05 5.11 -9.79
C THR A 26 2.63 3.75 -10.18
N PRO A 27 1.81 2.75 -10.58
CA PRO A 27 2.30 1.43 -10.99
C PRO A 27 3.08 1.43 -12.32
N GLY A 28 3.07 2.51 -13.10
CA GLY A 28 3.70 2.54 -14.42
C GLY A 28 5.22 2.57 -14.36
N ASP A 29 5.89 1.69 -15.11
CA ASP A 29 7.35 1.51 -15.04
C ASP A 29 8.12 2.15 -16.20
N ARG A 30 7.43 2.85 -17.10
CA ARG A 30 8.04 3.40 -18.32
C ARG A 30 9.19 4.40 -18.07
N CYS A 31 9.14 5.14 -16.96
CA CYS A 31 10.25 6.02 -16.58
C CYS A 31 11.46 5.19 -16.14
N LEU A 32 11.24 4.17 -15.32
CA LEU A 32 12.28 3.25 -14.86
C LEU A 32 12.92 2.48 -16.02
N GLU A 33 12.12 1.91 -16.92
CA GLU A 33 12.61 1.23 -18.13
C GLU A 33 13.52 2.14 -18.96
N LEU A 34 13.10 3.39 -19.17
CA LEU A 34 13.87 4.37 -19.93
C LEU A 34 15.18 4.75 -19.24
N LEU A 35 15.17 4.96 -17.92
CA LEU A 35 16.39 5.30 -17.18
C LEU A 35 17.37 4.11 -17.17
N LEU A 36 16.87 2.88 -17.03
CA LEU A 36 17.67 1.66 -17.15
C LEU A 36 18.28 1.50 -18.55
N GLU A 37 17.51 1.81 -19.62
CA GLU A 37 18.01 1.81 -21.00
C GLU A 37 19.20 2.76 -21.20
N PHE A 38 19.18 3.92 -20.52
CA PHE A 38 20.23 4.94 -20.63
C PHE A 38 21.36 4.79 -19.59
N GLY A 39 21.31 3.77 -18.73
CA GLY A 39 22.41 3.42 -17.83
C GLY A 39 22.23 3.80 -16.37
N LEU A 40 20.98 3.89 -15.88
CA LEU A 40 20.72 3.87 -14.43
C LEU A 40 21.33 2.61 -13.82
N GLY A 41 22.30 2.80 -12.93
CA GLY A 41 23.08 1.73 -12.32
C GLY A 41 22.65 1.40 -10.87
N PRO A 42 23.12 0.26 -10.33
CA PRO A 42 22.86 -0.11 -8.94
C PRO A 42 23.52 0.83 -7.93
N ASP A 43 24.59 1.52 -8.32
CA ASP A 43 25.30 2.49 -7.46
C ASP A 43 24.69 3.90 -7.49
N ALA A 44 23.60 4.11 -8.23
CA ALA A 44 22.90 5.39 -8.27
C ALA A 44 22.41 5.79 -6.87
N MET A 45 22.63 7.05 -6.49
CA MET A 45 22.27 7.57 -5.17
C MET A 45 21.03 8.46 -5.25
N CYS A 46 20.16 8.37 -4.25
CA CYS A 46 19.12 9.36 -4.05
C CYS A 46 19.78 10.73 -3.79
N ASN A 47 19.43 11.75 -4.56
CA ASN A 47 20.09 13.06 -4.52
C ASN A 47 19.26 14.18 -3.86
N TRP A 48 18.09 13.85 -3.31
CA TRP A 48 17.30 14.79 -2.51
C TRP A 48 17.79 14.85 -1.06
N LEU A 49 17.47 15.98 -0.40
CA LEU A 49 17.78 16.17 1.02
C LEU A 49 16.67 15.61 1.91
N ILE A 50 17.03 15.15 3.10
CA ILE A 50 16.14 14.61 4.14
C ILE A 50 16.37 15.36 5.45
N GLY A 51 15.32 15.48 6.28
CA GLY A 51 15.40 16.17 7.58
C GLY A 51 14.45 17.37 7.68
N PRO A 52 14.38 18.01 8.85
CA PRO A 52 13.61 19.25 9.01
C PRO A 52 14.25 20.39 8.22
N PRO A 53 13.51 21.48 7.92
CA PRO A 53 14.03 22.62 7.15
C PRO A 53 15.36 23.19 7.65
N ASP A 54 15.60 23.16 8.97
CA ASP A 54 16.79 23.70 9.61
C ASP A 54 17.97 22.69 9.73
N ASP A 55 17.77 21.41 9.37
CA ASP A 55 18.79 20.34 9.44
C ASP A 55 18.63 19.36 8.26
N LEU A 56 18.69 19.91 7.05
CA LEU A 56 18.67 19.12 5.82
C LEU A 56 20.00 18.41 5.60
N ARG A 57 19.93 17.11 5.33
CA ARG A 57 21.08 16.22 5.14
C ARG A 57 20.95 15.46 3.81
N PRO A 58 22.06 15.10 3.14
CA PRO A 58 22.01 14.26 1.96
C PRO A 58 21.35 12.92 2.24
N ASN A 59 20.48 12.45 1.34
CA ASN A 59 20.01 11.07 1.39
C ASN A 59 21.17 10.13 1.02
N THR A 60 21.44 9.14 1.87
CA THR A 60 22.52 8.16 1.67
C THR A 60 22.04 6.83 1.12
N GLN A 61 20.77 6.75 0.71
CA GLN A 61 20.19 5.54 0.13
C GLN A 61 20.49 5.47 -1.37
N ARG A 62 20.70 4.24 -1.85
CA ARG A 62 20.77 3.95 -3.27
C ARG A 62 19.37 3.96 -3.88
N THR A 63 19.29 4.44 -5.13
CA THR A 63 18.03 4.69 -5.82
C THR A 63 17.24 3.41 -6.05
N LEU A 64 17.89 2.32 -6.48
CA LEU A 64 17.20 1.06 -6.75
C LEU A 64 16.61 0.45 -5.48
N GLU A 65 17.34 0.45 -4.37
CA GLU A 65 16.89 -0.05 -3.08
C GLU A 65 15.73 0.77 -2.54
N TYR A 66 15.81 2.11 -2.64
CA TYR A 66 14.70 2.98 -2.26
C TYR A 66 13.42 2.64 -3.02
N GLN A 67 13.54 2.49 -4.34
CA GLN A 67 12.43 2.11 -5.21
C GLN A 67 11.92 0.69 -4.91
N LEU A 68 12.82 -0.24 -4.56
CA LEU A 68 12.48 -1.62 -4.27
C LEU A 68 11.69 -1.71 -2.96
N LEU A 69 12.12 -0.98 -1.93
CA LEU A 69 11.41 -0.85 -0.66
C LEU A 69 10.01 -0.26 -0.86
N TRP A 70 9.89 0.78 -1.70
CA TRP A 70 8.59 1.35 -2.06
C TRP A 70 7.71 0.35 -2.80
N ALA A 71 8.24 -0.29 -3.85
CA ALA A 71 7.52 -1.27 -4.66
C ALA A 71 7.02 -2.45 -3.82
N ALA A 72 7.86 -2.94 -2.90
CA ALA A 72 7.51 -3.97 -1.94
C ALA A 72 6.42 -3.54 -0.94
N SER A 73 6.28 -2.25 -0.63
CA SER A 73 5.20 -1.75 0.22
C SER A 73 3.89 -1.48 -0.53
N LYS A 74 3.95 -1.18 -1.82
CA LYS A 74 2.81 -0.74 -2.66
C LYS A 74 2.30 -1.79 -3.66
N HIS A 75 2.76 -3.02 -3.57
CA HIS A 75 2.41 -4.12 -4.48
C HIS A 75 2.84 -3.90 -5.95
N HIS A 76 3.86 -3.07 -6.20
CA HIS A 76 4.35 -2.83 -7.56
C HIS A 76 5.25 -4.00 -8.01
N THR A 77 4.64 -5.15 -8.28
CA THR A 77 5.34 -6.41 -8.53
C THR A 77 6.25 -6.35 -9.77
N ALA A 78 5.78 -5.74 -10.87
CA ALA A 78 6.59 -5.57 -12.09
C ALA A 78 7.84 -4.72 -11.82
N ARG A 79 7.66 -3.57 -11.15
CA ARG A 79 8.76 -2.73 -10.68
C ARG A 79 9.75 -3.48 -9.79
N ALA A 80 9.28 -4.17 -8.76
CA ALA A 80 10.14 -4.89 -7.83
C ALA A 80 11.02 -5.92 -8.58
N ARG A 81 10.42 -6.66 -9.51
CA ARG A 81 11.15 -7.60 -10.37
C ARG A 81 12.18 -6.90 -11.25
N LEU A 82 11.80 -5.81 -11.90
CA LEU A 82 12.70 -5.06 -12.79
C LEU A 82 13.90 -4.50 -12.01
N LEU A 83 13.68 -3.93 -10.83
CA LEU A 83 14.75 -3.43 -9.96
C LEU A 83 15.72 -4.53 -9.56
N LEU A 84 15.20 -5.70 -9.14
CA LEU A 84 16.02 -6.84 -8.75
C LEU A 84 16.84 -7.41 -9.93
N GLN A 85 16.25 -7.46 -11.13
CA GLN A 85 16.94 -7.86 -12.36
C GLN A 85 18.10 -6.91 -12.73
N HIS A 86 18.02 -5.65 -12.32
CA HIS A 86 19.04 -4.63 -12.56
C HIS A 86 19.95 -4.37 -11.36
N GLY A 87 19.96 -5.27 -10.37
CA GLY A 87 20.96 -5.28 -9.30
C GLY A 87 20.58 -4.57 -8.02
N ALA A 88 19.29 -4.26 -7.81
CA ALA A 88 18.82 -3.80 -6.49
C ALA A 88 19.13 -4.84 -5.41
N ASP A 89 19.66 -4.41 -4.27
CA ASP A 89 19.96 -5.29 -3.14
C ASP A 89 18.68 -5.84 -2.50
N ALA A 90 18.47 -7.15 -2.62
CA ALA A 90 17.32 -7.86 -2.04
C ALA A 90 17.34 -7.91 -0.50
N SER A 91 18.41 -7.43 0.14
CA SER A 91 18.55 -7.26 1.59
C SER A 91 18.34 -5.82 2.08
N ALA A 92 17.93 -4.91 1.19
CA ALA A 92 17.69 -3.50 1.51
C ALA A 92 16.79 -3.30 2.73
N VAL A 93 17.08 -2.28 3.54
CA VAL A 93 16.38 -1.97 4.80
C VAL A 93 15.90 -0.51 4.80
N MET A 94 14.66 -0.29 5.25
CA MET A 94 14.08 1.04 5.53
C MET A 94 13.52 1.05 6.95
N ASN A 95 13.91 2.05 7.76
CA ASN A 95 13.40 2.21 9.13
C ASN A 95 13.48 0.92 9.97
N GLY A 96 14.57 0.16 9.83
CA GLY A 96 14.80 -1.11 10.53
C GLY A 96 14.00 -2.31 10.00
N LYS A 97 13.26 -2.18 8.89
CA LYS A 97 12.55 -3.30 8.23
C LYS A 97 13.20 -3.60 6.89
N SER A 98 13.55 -4.86 6.65
CA SER A 98 14.00 -5.29 5.34
C SER A 98 12.88 -5.25 4.30
N VAL A 99 13.25 -5.20 3.03
CA VAL A 99 12.32 -5.35 1.91
C VAL A 99 11.54 -6.67 2.00
N TRP A 100 12.18 -7.75 2.48
CA TRP A 100 11.51 -9.03 2.68
C TRP A 100 10.41 -8.91 3.73
N LYS A 101 10.73 -8.31 4.89
CA LYS A 101 9.75 -8.13 5.97
C LYS A 101 8.60 -7.22 5.55
N LEU A 102 8.88 -6.15 4.79
CA LEU A 102 7.84 -5.28 4.22
C LEU A 102 6.93 -6.04 3.26
N ALA A 103 7.49 -6.75 2.28
CA ALA A 103 6.71 -7.55 1.33
C ALA A 103 5.88 -8.63 2.05
N ARG A 104 6.44 -9.25 3.09
CA ARG A 104 5.75 -10.29 3.88
C ARG A 104 4.57 -9.73 4.65
N LEU A 105 4.76 -8.61 5.36
CA LEU A 105 3.71 -7.95 6.13
C LEU A 105 2.61 -7.38 5.23
N SER A 106 2.96 -6.92 4.03
CA SER A 106 1.96 -6.47 3.05
C SER A 106 1.29 -7.63 2.29
N GLY A 107 1.76 -8.88 2.44
CA GLY A 107 1.20 -10.08 1.81
C GLY A 107 1.63 -10.31 0.34
N HIS A 108 2.70 -9.66 -0.14
CA HIS A 108 3.10 -9.65 -1.55
C HIS A 108 3.87 -10.92 -1.94
N THR A 109 3.18 -12.05 -2.05
CA THR A 109 3.77 -13.38 -2.32
C THR A 109 4.64 -13.43 -3.58
N ALA A 110 4.24 -12.75 -4.66
CA ALA A 110 5.03 -12.69 -5.89
C ALA A 110 6.36 -11.93 -5.69
N ILE A 111 6.33 -10.82 -4.94
CA ILE A 111 7.55 -10.06 -4.61
C ILE A 111 8.44 -10.88 -3.69
N LEU A 112 7.89 -11.60 -2.71
CA LEU A 112 8.67 -12.51 -1.86
C LEU A 112 9.40 -13.57 -2.70
N ALA A 113 8.73 -14.18 -3.68
CA ALA A 113 9.36 -15.15 -4.55
C ALA A 113 10.51 -14.54 -5.37
N ASP A 114 10.33 -13.32 -5.89
CA ASP A 114 11.38 -12.61 -6.61
C ASP A 114 12.55 -12.24 -5.67
N LEU A 115 12.28 -11.74 -4.47
CA LEU A 115 13.30 -11.45 -3.45
C LEU A 115 14.13 -12.70 -3.09
N THR A 116 13.48 -13.84 -2.86
CA THR A 116 14.17 -15.11 -2.55
C THR A 116 15.07 -15.56 -3.70
N ARG A 117 14.64 -15.42 -4.96
CA ARG A 117 15.47 -15.72 -6.14
C ARG A 117 16.73 -14.85 -6.19
N HIS A 118 16.65 -13.64 -5.67
CA HIS A 118 17.75 -12.69 -5.58
C HIS A 118 18.48 -12.71 -4.22
N GLY A 119 18.30 -13.78 -3.43
CA GLY A 119 19.11 -14.06 -2.25
C GLY A 119 18.62 -13.41 -0.95
N ALA A 120 17.41 -12.82 -0.94
CA ALA A 120 16.80 -12.36 0.31
C ALA A 120 16.57 -13.54 1.26
N ARG A 121 16.88 -13.32 2.54
CA ARG A 121 16.65 -14.31 3.60
C ARG A 121 15.29 -14.08 4.23
N GLU A 122 14.59 -15.17 4.50
CA GLU A 122 13.39 -15.11 5.33
C GLU A 122 13.76 -14.69 6.75
N GLU A 123 12.94 -13.80 7.30
CA GLU A 123 13.14 -13.28 8.65
C GLU A 123 12.04 -13.80 9.59
N PRO A 124 12.38 -14.08 10.86
CA PRO A 124 11.38 -14.45 11.84
C PRO A 124 10.41 -13.28 12.08
N LEU A 125 9.13 -13.61 12.18
CA LEU A 125 8.06 -12.68 12.53
C LEU A 125 7.66 -12.91 13.99
N ARG A 126 7.30 -11.84 14.69
CA ARG A 126 6.56 -11.93 15.95
C ARG A 126 5.17 -12.51 15.66
N ASP A 127 4.50 -13.06 16.68
CA ASP A 127 3.19 -13.70 16.49
C ASP A 127 2.14 -12.75 15.88
N THR A 128 2.11 -11.49 16.31
CA THR A 128 1.22 -10.45 15.75
C THR A 128 1.57 -10.16 14.29
N GLU A 129 2.86 -10.06 13.97
CA GLU A 129 3.34 -9.87 12.59
C GLU A 129 3.00 -11.06 11.69
N ALA A 130 3.15 -12.29 12.18
CA ALA A 130 2.79 -13.50 11.45
C ALA A 130 1.27 -13.56 11.17
N PHE A 131 0.46 -13.21 12.17
CA PHE A 131 -0.99 -13.10 12.03
C PHE A 131 -1.38 -12.03 11.00
N ALA A 132 -0.82 -10.83 11.11
CA ALA A 132 -1.08 -9.76 10.15
C ALA A 132 -0.67 -10.15 8.73
N ALA A 133 0.48 -10.82 8.59
CA ALA A 133 0.98 -11.29 7.29
C ALA A 133 0.11 -12.42 6.70
N ALA A 134 -0.54 -13.25 7.52
CA ALA A 134 -1.53 -14.22 7.06
C ALA A 134 -2.81 -13.52 6.57
N CYS A 135 -3.34 -12.58 7.36
CA CYS A 135 -4.49 -11.77 6.97
C CYS A 135 -4.23 -10.99 5.68
N MET A 136 -3.08 -10.31 5.56
CA MET A 136 -2.71 -9.54 4.37
C MET A 136 -2.47 -10.38 3.12
N ALA A 137 -2.22 -11.69 3.29
CA ALA A 137 -2.15 -12.66 2.20
C ALA A 137 -3.53 -13.27 1.86
N GLY A 138 -4.59 -12.95 2.60
CA GLY A 138 -5.90 -13.58 2.48
C GLY A 138 -5.96 -15.02 3.02
N ASP A 139 -4.94 -15.45 3.77
CA ASP A 139 -4.85 -16.81 4.33
C ASP A 139 -5.65 -16.91 5.64
N GLN A 140 -6.97 -16.99 5.50
CA GLN A 140 -7.89 -17.08 6.63
C GLN A 140 -7.69 -18.35 7.46
N ALA A 141 -7.22 -19.45 6.83
CA ALA A 141 -6.95 -20.70 7.53
C ALA A 141 -5.76 -20.57 8.48
N GLU A 142 -4.67 -19.95 8.01
CA GLU A 142 -3.50 -19.68 8.84
C GLU A 142 -3.81 -18.64 9.93
N ALA A 143 -4.54 -17.58 9.61
CA ALA A 143 -4.98 -16.59 10.60
C ALA A 143 -5.80 -17.25 11.73
N ALA A 144 -6.77 -18.11 11.37
CA ALA A 144 -7.57 -18.86 12.33
C ALA A 144 -6.74 -19.84 13.15
N ARG A 145 -5.75 -20.52 12.54
CA ARG A 145 -4.84 -21.43 13.24
C ARG A 145 -3.98 -20.70 14.26
N LEU A 146 -3.46 -19.53 13.91
CA LEU A 146 -2.67 -18.68 14.81
C LEU A 146 -3.53 -18.18 15.99
N HIS A 147 -4.75 -17.72 15.71
CA HIS A 147 -5.69 -17.32 16.75
C HIS A 147 -6.10 -18.49 17.67
N HIS A 148 -6.30 -19.70 17.13
CA HIS A 148 -6.62 -20.86 17.95
C HIS A 148 -5.49 -21.23 18.93
N ARG A 149 -4.23 -21.02 18.53
CA ARG A 149 -3.05 -21.25 19.39
C ARG A 149 -2.92 -20.21 20.49
N ASP A 150 -3.33 -18.98 20.21
CA ASP A 150 -3.33 -17.88 21.16
C ASP A 150 -4.59 -17.02 20.99
N PRO A 151 -5.64 -17.26 21.79
CA PRO A 151 -6.88 -16.53 21.70
C PRO A 151 -6.75 -15.01 21.92
N ALA A 152 -5.72 -14.54 22.63
CA ALA A 152 -5.48 -13.11 22.87
C ALA A 152 -4.72 -12.44 21.71
N LEU A 153 -4.33 -13.19 20.67
CA LEU A 153 -3.52 -12.68 19.56
C LEU A 153 -4.23 -11.57 18.77
N ILE A 154 -5.54 -11.70 18.55
CA ILE A 154 -6.32 -10.71 17.79
C ILE A 154 -6.33 -9.37 18.52
N GLU A 155 -6.64 -9.37 19.82
CA GLU A 155 -6.66 -8.14 20.64
C GLU A 155 -5.29 -7.44 20.61
N ARG A 156 -4.21 -8.19 20.81
CA ARG A 156 -2.85 -7.62 20.73
C ARG A 156 -2.53 -7.09 19.34
N ALA A 157 -2.88 -7.82 18.28
CA ALA A 157 -2.66 -7.37 16.91
C ALA A 157 -3.48 -6.11 16.56
N GLN A 158 -4.70 -5.96 17.07
CA GLN A 158 -5.52 -4.76 16.91
C GLN A 158 -4.90 -3.54 17.61
N VAL A 159 -4.28 -3.73 18.78
CA VAL A 159 -3.57 -2.66 19.50
C VAL A 159 -2.25 -2.32 18.81
N GLU A 160 -1.47 -3.31 18.38
CA GLU A 160 -0.16 -3.11 17.77
C GLU A 160 -0.24 -2.60 16.33
N MET A 161 -1.28 -2.97 15.58
CA MET A 161 -1.46 -2.65 14.16
C MET A 161 -2.90 -2.18 13.88
N PRO A 162 -3.33 -1.06 14.48
CA PRO A 162 -4.71 -0.61 14.37
C PRO A 162 -5.07 -0.25 12.92
N SER A 163 -4.11 0.21 12.11
CA SER A 163 -4.31 0.58 10.70
C SER A 163 -4.46 -0.59 9.74
N LEU A 164 -4.28 -1.84 10.17
CA LEU A 164 -4.12 -2.99 9.26
C LEU A 164 -5.27 -3.14 8.25
N LEU A 165 -6.52 -2.91 8.68
CA LEU A 165 -7.68 -2.93 7.80
C LEU A 165 -7.68 -1.77 6.78
N ALA A 166 -7.34 -0.56 7.23
CA ALA A 166 -7.24 0.60 6.37
C ALA A 166 -6.09 0.46 5.35
N ASP A 167 -4.96 -0.12 5.78
CA ASP A 167 -3.81 -0.44 4.93
C ASP A 167 -4.19 -1.48 3.86
N ALA A 168 -4.93 -2.53 4.23
CA ALA A 168 -5.44 -3.52 3.28
C ALA A 168 -6.35 -2.90 2.22
N ALA A 169 -7.26 -2.01 2.64
CA ALA A 169 -8.14 -1.27 1.72
C ALA A 169 -7.37 -0.32 0.79
N GLY A 170 -6.41 0.44 1.34
CA GLY A 170 -5.53 1.33 0.59
C GLY A 170 -4.53 0.63 -0.35
N LEU A 171 -4.44 -0.70 -0.28
CA LEU A 171 -3.64 -1.54 -1.18
C LEU A 171 -4.51 -2.40 -2.12
N ASP A 172 -5.83 -2.18 -2.15
CA ASP A 172 -6.81 -2.98 -2.91
C ASP A 172 -6.77 -4.50 -2.61
N ARG A 173 -6.47 -4.87 -1.36
CA ARG A 173 -6.32 -6.27 -0.92
C ARG A 173 -7.65 -6.84 -0.45
N ARG A 174 -8.57 -7.10 -1.38
CA ARG A 174 -9.95 -7.51 -1.07
C ARG A 174 -10.05 -8.77 -0.20
N ASP A 175 -9.21 -9.78 -0.47
CA ASP A 175 -9.17 -11.00 0.34
C ASP A 175 -8.64 -10.73 1.76
N ALA A 176 -7.70 -9.78 1.90
CA ALA A 176 -7.20 -9.37 3.20
C ALA A 176 -8.26 -8.62 4.01
N VAL A 177 -9.02 -7.73 3.38
CA VAL A 177 -10.16 -7.04 4.00
C VAL A 177 -11.18 -8.05 4.50
N ARG A 178 -11.57 -9.03 3.68
CA ARG A 178 -12.48 -10.11 4.09
C ARG A 178 -11.93 -10.90 5.27
N CYS A 179 -10.65 -11.26 5.23
CA CYS A 179 -9.99 -12.00 6.31
C CYS A 179 -9.99 -11.18 7.62
N LEU A 180 -9.61 -9.91 7.57
CA LEU A 180 -9.52 -9.04 8.76
C LEU A 180 -10.89 -8.83 9.41
N VAL A 181 -11.93 -8.56 8.62
CA VAL A 181 -13.31 -8.43 9.13
C VAL A 181 -13.78 -9.75 9.74
N ALA A 182 -13.49 -10.90 9.11
CA ALA A 182 -13.81 -12.21 9.66
C ALA A 182 -13.04 -12.51 10.97
N MET A 183 -11.88 -11.89 11.17
CA MET A 183 -11.11 -11.93 12.42
C MET A 183 -11.51 -10.83 13.42
N GLY A 184 -12.60 -10.11 13.18
CA GLY A 184 -13.17 -9.16 14.13
C GLY A 184 -12.56 -7.77 14.12
N TRP A 185 -11.84 -7.36 13.06
CA TRP A 185 -11.53 -5.94 12.86
C TRP A 185 -12.82 -5.16 12.63
N ASP A 186 -12.97 -4.04 13.34
CA ASP A 186 -14.06 -3.10 13.15
C ASP A 186 -13.94 -2.42 11.78
N ILE A 187 -14.92 -2.66 10.91
CA ILE A 187 -15.00 -2.11 9.55
C ILE A 187 -15.05 -0.58 9.54
N ASN A 188 -15.52 0.03 10.62
CA ASN A 188 -15.68 1.48 10.79
C ASN A 188 -14.60 2.13 11.66
N ALA A 189 -13.53 1.38 12.01
CA ALA A 189 -12.42 1.91 12.78
C ALA A 189 -11.77 3.12 12.07
N MET A 190 -11.49 4.16 12.84
CA MET A 190 -10.88 5.40 12.35
C MET A 190 -9.42 5.47 12.79
N THR A 191 -8.51 5.13 11.90
CA THR A 191 -7.05 5.10 12.16
C THR A 191 -6.39 6.29 11.51
N GLY A 192 -5.69 7.12 12.29
CA GLY A 192 -5.14 8.38 11.79
C GLY A 192 -6.22 9.35 11.27
N GLY A 193 -7.46 9.22 11.74
CA GLY A 193 -8.58 10.06 11.34
C GLY A 193 -9.37 9.59 10.11
N ASN A 194 -9.01 8.45 9.50
CA ASN A 194 -9.66 7.91 8.29
C ASN A 194 -10.11 6.45 8.50
N SER A 195 -11.18 6.03 7.82
CA SER A 195 -11.60 4.61 7.76
C SER A 195 -10.99 3.89 6.56
N ALA A 196 -11.18 2.56 6.50
CA ALA A 196 -10.85 1.77 5.32
C ALA A 196 -11.57 2.27 4.05
N LEU A 197 -12.82 2.71 4.16
CA LEU A 197 -13.60 3.24 3.03
C LEU A 197 -13.03 4.58 2.54
N HIS A 198 -12.52 5.44 3.43
CA HIS A 198 -11.79 6.65 3.03
C HIS A 198 -10.54 6.30 2.21
N GLN A 199 -9.78 5.29 2.63
CA GLN A 199 -8.58 4.85 1.90
C GLN A 199 -8.92 4.31 0.50
N ALA A 200 -9.94 3.46 0.38
CA ALA A 200 -10.39 2.94 -0.90
C ALA A 200 -10.87 4.08 -1.84
N ALA A 201 -11.62 5.02 -1.28
CA ALA A 201 -12.16 6.15 -2.02
C ALA A 201 -11.07 7.12 -2.52
N TRP A 202 -10.13 7.48 -1.66
CA TRP A 202 -8.96 8.30 -2.02
C TRP A 202 -8.15 7.69 -3.16
N ASN A 203 -7.92 6.37 -3.14
CA ASN A 203 -7.13 5.68 -4.16
C ASN A 203 -7.92 5.30 -5.42
N GLY A 204 -9.23 5.57 -5.45
CA GLY A 204 -10.07 5.27 -6.61
C GLY A 204 -10.41 3.78 -6.78
N PHE A 205 -10.32 2.98 -5.72
CA PHE A 205 -10.61 1.54 -5.76
C PHE A 205 -12.10 1.27 -5.63
N ARG A 206 -12.82 1.39 -6.75
CA ARG A 206 -14.29 1.22 -6.81
C ARG A 206 -14.75 -0.10 -6.21
N GLU A 207 -14.18 -1.21 -6.63
CA GLU A 207 -14.59 -2.56 -6.20
C GLU A 207 -14.25 -2.80 -4.72
N MET A 208 -13.17 -2.20 -4.20
CA MET A 208 -12.86 -2.22 -2.77
C MET A 208 -13.88 -1.39 -1.98
N ALA A 209 -14.24 -0.20 -2.45
CA ALA A 209 -15.22 0.65 -1.78
C ALA A 209 -16.58 -0.07 -1.67
N LEU A 210 -17.04 -0.71 -2.75
CA LEU A 210 -18.25 -1.52 -2.75
C LEU A 210 -18.16 -2.71 -1.79
N LEU A 211 -17.04 -3.44 -1.79
CA LEU A 211 -16.81 -4.52 -0.83
C LEU A 211 -16.91 -4.03 0.62
N LEU A 212 -16.30 -2.89 0.94
CA LEU A 212 -16.34 -2.35 2.30
C LEU A 212 -17.77 -2.00 2.72
N ILE A 213 -18.57 -1.42 1.81
CA ILE A 213 -19.99 -1.14 2.04
C ILE A 213 -20.78 -2.44 2.25
N GLU A 214 -20.56 -3.47 1.40
CA GLU A 214 -21.17 -4.79 1.57
C GLU A 214 -20.83 -5.44 2.93
N LEU A 215 -19.66 -5.12 3.49
CA LEU A 215 -19.21 -5.58 4.80
C LEU A 215 -19.69 -4.68 5.96
N GLY A 216 -20.51 -3.65 5.69
CA GLY A 216 -21.10 -2.77 6.70
C GLY A 216 -20.31 -1.50 7.00
N ALA A 217 -19.44 -1.04 6.10
CA ALA A 217 -18.81 0.27 6.23
C ALA A 217 -19.84 1.41 6.11
N ASP A 218 -19.79 2.36 7.03
CA ASP A 218 -20.59 3.58 7.02
C ASP A 218 -20.07 4.54 5.95
N ALA A 219 -20.84 4.66 4.86
CA ALA A 219 -20.52 5.51 3.71
C ALA A 219 -20.69 7.01 3.99
N LEU A 220 -21.37 7.39 5.06
CA LEU A 220 -21.63 8.79 5.43
C LEU A 220 -20.73 9.27 6.57
N ARG A 221 -19.95 8.38 7.18
CA ARG A 221 -19.01 8.73 8.25
C ARG A 221 -17.94 9.70 7.75
N CYS A 222 -17.89 10.89 8.33
CA CYS A 222 -16.85 11.87 8.03
C CYS A 222 -15.49 11.53 8.68
N ASP A 223 -14.41 11.92 8.01
CA ASP A 223 -13.07 11.92 8.58
C ASP A 223 -12.90 12.99 9.67
N ARG A 224 -11.90 12.82 10.53
CA ARG A 224 -11.71 13.71 11.69
C ARG A 224 -11.03 15.05 11.36
N ALA A 225 -10.33 15.13 10.25
CA ALA A 225 -9.46 16.26 9.92
C ALA A 225 -10.17 17.31 9.06
N HIS A 226 -11.04 16.88 8.15
CA HIS A 226 -11.70 17.75 7.17
C HIS A 226 -13.23 17.67 7.20
N ASP A 227 -13.79 16.81 8.07
CA ASP A 227 -15.23 16.55 8.11
C ASP A 227 -15.78 16.11 6.75
N ALA A 228 -14.98 15.36 5.97
CA ALA A 228 -15.34 14.93 4.62
C ALA A 228 -15.68 13.44 4.59
N THR A 229 -16.68 13.07 3.78
CA THR A 229 -17.08 11.67 3.59
C THR A 229 -16.11 10.94 2.65
N PRO A 230 -16.11 9.59 2.63
CA PRO A 230 -15.36 8.84 1.62
C PRO A 230 -15.68 9.30 0.18
N ALA A 231 -16.95 9.55 -0.13
CA ALA A 231 -17.35 10.01 -1.46
C ALA A 231 -16.80 11.41 -1.81
N ASP A 232 -16.58 12.27 -0.81
CA ASP A 232 -15.96 13.59 -1.01
C ASP A 232 -14.46 13.45 -1.31
N TRP A 233 -13.75 12.56 -0.61
CA TRP A 233 -12.35 12.25 -0.91
C TRP A 233 -12.16 11.65 -2.30
N ALA A 234 -13.04 10.72 -2.71
CA ALA A 234 -13.03 10.20 -4.09
C ALA A 234 -13.21 11.33 -5.10
N ALA A 235 -14.17 12.24 -4.89
CA ALA A 235 -14.40 13.36 -5.79
C ALA A 235 -13.21 14.34 -5.83
N TYR A 236 -12.66 14.67 -4.67
CA TYR A 236 -11.48 15.54 -4.54
C TYR A 236 -10.28 14.99 -5.31
N ASN A 237 -10.05 13.67 -5.27
CA ASN A 237 -8.94 13.04 -5.96
C ASN A 237 -9.27 12.63 -7.42
N GLY A 238 -10.41 13.09 -7.97
CA GLY A 238 -10.78 12.90 -9.37
C GLY A 238 -11.44 11.55 -9.70
N HIS A 239 -11.81 10.75 -8.70
CA HIS A 239 -12.47 9.46 -8.84
C HIS A 239 -14.00 9.59 -8.81
N ALA A 240 -14.55 10.34 -9.78
CA ALA A 240 -15.97 10.67 -9.83
C ALA A 240 -16.89 9.42 -9.95
N ASP A 241 -16.41 8.35 -10.58
CA ASP A 241 -17.12 7.07 -10.66
C ASP A 241 -17.21 6.36 -9.30
N VAL A 242 -16.15 6.40 -8.49
CA VAL A 242 -16.13 5.88 -7.12
C VAL A 242 -17.04 6.70 -6.22
N ALA A 243 -16.96 8.03 -6.31
CA ALA A 243 -17.85 8.92 -5.55
C ALA A 243 -19.33 8.64 -5.83
N ARG A 244 -19.71 8.47 -7.11
CA ARG A 244 -21.08 8.07 -7.48
C ARG A 244 -21.45 6.68 -6.96
N ALA A 245 -20.54 5.72 -7.06
CA ALA A 245 -20.78 4.36 -6.59
C ALA A 245 -21.07 4.33 -5.08
N ILE A 246 -20.31 5.07 -4.28
CA ILE A 246 -20.52 5.17 -2.83
C ILE A 246 -21.86 5.83 -2.52
N ARG A 247 -22.17 7.00 -3.12
CA ARG A 247 -23.42 7.73 -2.86
C ARG A 247 -24.67 6.94 -3.24
N ALA A 248 -24.63 6.22 -4.36
CA ALA A 248 -25.77 5.41 -4.81
C ALA A 248 -26.15 4.31 -3.79
N HIS A 249 -25.17 3.73 -3.09
CA HIS A 249 -25.45 2.71 -2.08
C HIS A 249 -26.01 3.33 -0.78
N SER A 250 -25.62 4.57 -0.45
CA SER A 250 -26.20 5.30 0.69
C SER A 250 -27.69 5.62 0.47
N ASP A 251 -28.06 6.04 -0.75
CA ASP A 251 -29.45 6.38 -1.07
C ASP A 251 -30.38 5.14 -1.06
N ASP A 252 -29.87 3.97 -1.45
CA ASP A 252 -30.64 2.71 -1.44
C ASP A 252 -30.91 2.20 -0.01
N ASP A 253 -29.97 2.35 0.93
CA ASP A 253 -30.15 1.98 2.34
C ASP A 253 -31.23 2.85 3.02
N ASP A 254 -31.24 4.15 2.75
CA ASP A 254 -32.26 5.09 3.25
C ASP A 254 -33.66 4.78 2.69
N ALA A 255 -33.75 4.38 1.42
CA ALA A 255 -35.00 3.99 0.76
C ALA A 255 -35.57 2.65 1.28
N GLN A 256 -34.71 1.71 1.67
CA GLN A 256 -35.13 0.42 2.26
C GLN A 256 -35.54 0.57 3.74
N GLY A 257 -34.84 1.39 4.52
CA GLY A 257 -35.20 1.66 5.93
C GLY A 257 -36.55 2.37 6.11
N SER A 258 -36.92 3.23 5.14
CA SER A 258 -38.19 3.94 5.13
C SER A 258 -39.38 3.07 4.68
N ASN A 259 -39.16 2.05 3.83
CA ASN A 259 -40.19 1.09 3.43
C ASN A 259 -40.45 -0.04 4.44
N ALA A 260 -39.49 -0.35 5.32
CA ALA A 260 -39.65 -1.36 6.38
C ALA A 260 -40.39 -0.83 7.63
N SER A 261 -40.67 0.47 7.69
CA SER A 261 -41.26 1.16 8.85
C SER A 261 -42.75 1.55 8.68
N ASN A 262 -43.42 1.05 7.63
CA ASN A 262 -44.83 1.33 7.30
C ASN A 262 -45.74 0.11 7.44
#